data_AF-A0A2R9U9F4-F1
#
_entry.id   AF-A0A2R9U9F4-F1
#
_cell.length_a   1.000
_cell.length_b   1.000
_cell.length_c   1.000
_cell.angle_alpha   90.00
_cell.angle_beta   90.00
_cell.angle_gamma   90.00
#
_symmetry.space_group_name_H-M   'P 1'
#
loop_
_entity.id
_entity.type
_entity.pdbx_description
1 polymer ?
#
loop_
_entity_poly.entity_id
_entity_poly.type
_entity_poly.pdbx_seq_one_letter_code
_entity_poly.pdbx_strand_id
1 'polypeptide(L)'
;MAAASRGGPYVPVVGWLALGGTVAGAVVCGILFGFLIPPDRGEEGVVWVMPLYGAFAGFVAVLPAIVGFWAGLLLWTRTRTRSVASRAAVATVSAAGAALAFWVAVVAAMTGGYGVVLGLILGGLTAAVTATIVGPATIRAARRADRAPAA
;
A
#
# COMPACT_ATOMS: atom_id res chain seq x y z
N MET A 1 6.12 19.88 -28.66
CA MET A 1 5.43 18.58 -28.83
C MET A 1 5.14 18.01 -27.46
N ALA A 2 3.85 17.97 -27.12
CA ALA A 2 3.32 17.53 -25.85
C ALA A 2 3.34 15.99 -25.76
N ALA A 3 4.03 15.46 -24.76
CA ALA A 3 3.97 14.03 -24.40
C ALA A 3 4.03 13.83 -22.86
N ALA A 4 3.43 14.75 -22.11
CA ALA A 4 3.17 14.55 -20.67
C ALA A 4 1.67 14.35 -20.45
N SER A 5 1.04 13.44 -21.20
CA SER A 5 -0.37 13.10 -20.98
C SER A 5 -0.50 11.64 -20.58
N ARG A 6 -0.87 11.42 -19.31
CA ARG A 6 -1.88 10.45 -18.80
C ARG A 6 -1.65 9.98 -17.37
N GLY A 7 -0.63 10.50 -16.67
CA GLY A 7 -0.50 10.31 -15.24
C GLY A 7 -0.36 11.65 -14.53
N GLY A 8 -1.38 12.04 -13.76
CA GLY A 8 -1.28 13.22 -12.89
C GLY A 8 -0.06 13.17 -11.96
N PRO A 9 0.29 14.26 -11.27
CA PRO A 9 1.51 14.38 -10.45
C PRO A 9 1.68 13.27 -9.38
N TYR A 10 0.61 12.55 -9.07
CA TYR A 10 0.53 11.48 -8.08
C TYR A 10 0.69 10.05 -8.64
N VAL A 11 0.74 9.84 -9.96
CA VAL A 11 0.97 8.49 -10.54
C VAL A 11 2.26 7.82 -10.05
N PRO A 12 3.39 8.55 -9.86
CA PRO A 12 4.56 7.96 -9.24
C PRO A 12 4.32 7.43 -7.81
N VAL A 13 3.40 8.03 -7.04
CA VAL A 13 3.05 7.58 -5.67
C VAL A 13 2.39 6.20 -5.73
N VAL A 14 1.50 5.98 -6.70
CA VAL A 14 0.84 4.69 -6.95
C VAL A 14 1.86 3.63 -7.37
N GLY A 15 2.82 4.01 -8.22
CA GLY A 15 3.93 3.12 -8.61
C GLY A 15 4.77 2.68 -7.41
N TRP A 16 5.13 3.61 -6.51
CA TRP A 16 5.87 3.28 -5.29
C TRP A 16 5.07 2.42 -4.32
N LEU A 17 3.76 2.63 -4.21
CA LEU A 17 2.86 1.77 -3.45
C LEU A 17 2.86 0.34 -3.99
N ALA A 18 2.64 0.19 -5.30
CA ALA A 18 2.59 -1.12 -5.94
C ALA A 18 3.92 -1.87 -5.79
N LEU A 19 5.05 -1.19 -6.03
CA LEU A 19 6.38 -1.77 -5.85
C LEU A 19 6.63 -2.13 -4.38
N GLY A 20 6.34 -1.21 -3.46
CA GLY A 20 6.59 -1.39 -2.04
C GLY A 20 5.82 -2.56 -1.43
N GLY A 21 4.53 -2.69 -1.73
CA GLY A 21 3.74 -3.83 -1.22
C GLY A 21 4.11 -5.16 -1.86
N THR A 22 4.45 -5.17 -3.15
CA THR A 22 4.94 -6.39 -3.83
C THR A 22 6.24 -6.88 -3.17
N VAL A 23 7.20 -5.98 -2.96
CA VAL A 23 8.48 -6.33 -2.32
C VAL A 23 8.29 -6.74 -0.86
N ALA A 24 7.49 -6.00 -0.09
CA ALA A 24 7.24 -6.33 1.31
C ALA A 24 6.56 -7.69 1.47
N GLY A 25 5.55 -7.99 0.64
CA GLY A 25 4.88 -9.28 0.64
C GLY A 25 5.82 -10.43 0.29
N ALA A 26 6.68 -10.24 -0.71
CA ALA A 26 7.68 -11.24 -1.10
C ALA A 26 8.66 -11.54 0.05
N VAL A 27 9.16 -10.50 0.72
CA VAL A 27 10.12 -10.62 1.83
C VAL A 27 9.48 -11.32 3.03
N VAL A 28 8.27 -10.93 3.42
CA VAL A 28 7.58 -11.53 4.58
C VAL A 28 7.36 -13.03 4.37
N CYS A 29 6.80 -13.42 3.22
CA CYS A 29 6.58 -14.85 2.94
C CYS A 29 7.90 -15.60 2.75
N GLY A 30 8.92 -14.98 2.14
CA GLY A 30 10.23 -15.59 2.02
C GLY A 30 10.90 -15.86 3.38
N ILE A 31 10.79 -14.96 4.35
CA ILE A 31 11.34 -15.17 5.70
C ILE A 31 10.55 -16.24 6.46
N LEU A 32 9.22 -16.17 6.44
CA LEU A 32 8.37 -17.12 7.19
C LEU A 32 8.59 -18.56 6.70
N PHE A 33 8.58 -18.78 5.40
CA PHE A 33 8.68 -20.13 4.81
C PHE A 33 10.11 -20.57 4.52
N GLY A 34 11.04 -19.63 4.34
CA GLY A 34 12.46 -19.95 4.13
C GLY A 34 13.26 -20.15 5.41
N PHE A 35 12.76 -19.66 6.56
CA PHE A 35 13.52 -19.68 7.80
C PHE A 35 12.73 -20.17 9.02
N LEU A 36 11.44 -19.84 9.13
CA LEU A 36 10.64 -20.12 10.32
C LEU A 36 9.91 -21.48 10.27
N ILE A 37 9.57 -21.95 9.07
CA ILE A 37 8.90 -23.23 8.83
C ILE A 37 9.92 -24.14 8.13
N PRO A 38 10.60 -25.06 8.85
CA PRO A 38 11.52 -25.99 8.21
C PRO A 38 10.76 -26.87 7.23
N PRO A 39 11.25 -27.06 6.00
CA PRO A 39 10.57 -27.90 5.01
C PRO A 39 10.56 -29.36 5.49
N ASP A 40 9.38 -29.94 5.60
CA ASP A 40 9.24 -31.38 5.72
C ASP A 40 9.66 -32.06 4.42
N ARG A 41 10.14 -33.32 4.49
CA ARG A 41 10.64 -34.06 3.32
C ARG A 41 9.53 -34.19 2.26
N GLY A 42 9.63 -33.40 1.20
CA GLY A 42 8.64 -33.31 0.12
C GLY A 42 8.15 -31.89 -0.20
N GLU A 43 8.38 -30.91 0.69
CA GLU A 43 7.91 -29.53 0.54
C GLU A 43 9.01 -28.53 0.14
N GLU A 44 10.17 -29.01 -0.29
CA GLU A 44 11.32 -28.18 -0.68
C GLU A 44 10.95 -27.16 -1.78
N GLY A 45 10.00 -27.50 -2.66
CA GLY A 45 9.48 -26.59 -3.69
C GLY A 45 8.62 -25.44 -3.13
N VAL A 46 7.97 -25.63 -1.98
CA VAL A 46 7.08 -24.62 -1.36
C VAL A 46 7.89 -23.40 -0.93
N VAL A 47 9.11 -23.60 -0.43
CA VAL A 47 10.03 -22.53 -0.04
C VAL A 47 10.37 -21.59 -1.21
N TRP A 48 10.47 -22.14 -2.44
CA TRP A 48 10.81 -21.37 -3.63
C TRP A 48 9.62 -20.61 -4.23
N VAL A 49 8.40 -21.09 -4.03
CA VAL A 49 7.19 -20.50 -4.62
C VAL A 49 6.48 -19.53 -3.66
N MET A 50 6.64 -19.69 -2.33
CA MET A 50 6.00 -18.79 -1.35
C MET A 50 6.38 -17.31 -1.44
N PRO A 51 7.61 -16.92 -1.81
CA PRO A 51 7.92 -15.52 -2.08
C PRO A 51 7.06 -14.93 -3.22
N LEU A 52 6.73 -15.72 -4.25
CA LEU A 52 5.88 -15.28 -5.36
C LEU A 52 4.42 -15.11 -4.90
N TYR A 53 3.90 -16.05 -4.11
CA TYR A 53 2.57 -15.91 -3.49
C TYR A 53 2.51 -14.72 -2.54
N GLY A 54 3.56 -14.49 -1.76
CA GLY A 54 3.70 -13.30 -0.92
C GLY A 54 3.73 -12.01 -1.72
N ALA A 55 4.47 -11.97 -2.82
CA ALA A 55 4.52 -10.83 -3.73
C ALA A 55 3.14 -10.50 -4.30
N PHE A 56 2.42 -11.53 -4.74
CA PHE A 56 1.06 -11.39 -5.27
C PHE A 56 0.06 -10.93 -4.20
N ALA A 57 0.07 -11.56 -3.03
CA ALA A 57 -0.78 -11.16 -1.90
C ALA A 57 -0.48 -9.70 -1.46
N GLY A 58 0.79 -9.33 -1.42
CA GLY A 58 1.25 -7.97 -1.15
C GLY A 58 0.75 -6.97 -2.20
N PHE A 59 0.82 -7.32 -3.50
CA PHE A 59 0.29 -6.49 -4.58
C PHE A 59 -1.23 -6.29 -4.46
N VAL A 60 -1.98 -7.37 -4.24
CA VAL A 60 -3.44 -7.32 -4.06
C VAL A 60 -3.82 -6.46 -2.86
N ALA A 61 -3.09 -6.59 -1.75
CA ALA A 61 -3.34 -5.81 -0.54
C ALA A 61 -3.07 -4.30 -0.70
N VAL A 62 -2.29 -3.89 -1.70
CA VAL A 62 -2.06 -2.47 -2.01
C VAL A 62 -3.19 -1.87 -2.85
N LEU A 63 -3.99 -2.66 -3.59
CA LEU A 63 -5.08 -2.11 -4.41
C LEU A 63 -6.08 -1.28 -3.58
N PRO A 64 -6.55 -1.74 -2.41
CA PRO A 64 -7.36 -0.91 -1.51
C PRO A 64 -6.66 0.36 -1.06
N ALA A 65 -5.34 0.32 -0.79
CA ALA A 65 -4.56 1.50 -0.40
C ALA A 65 -4.51 2.54 -1.52
N ILE A 66 -4.38 2.11 -2.78
CA ILE A 66 -4.41 2.98 -3.96
C ILE A 66 -5.81 3.61 -4.12
N VAL A 67 -6.87 2.83 -3.92
CA VAL A 67 -8.25 3.33 -3.97
C VAL A 67 -8.49 4.36 -2.85
N GLY A 68 -8.08 4.05 -1.62
CA GLY A 68 -8.17 4.96 -0.47
C GLY A 68 -7.38 6.25 -0.70
N PHE A 69 -6.17 6.15 -1.23
CA PHE A 69 -5.34 7.29 -1.62
C PHE A 69 -6.07 8.24 -2.58
N TRP A 70 -6.61 7.72 -3.68
CA TRP A 70 -7.32 8.54 -4.67
C TRP A 70 -8.62 9.10 -4.13
N ALA A 71 -9.41 8.30 -3.42
CA ALA A 71 -10.66 8.74 -2.80
C ALA A 71 -10.41 9.88 -1.80
N GLY A 72 -9.38 9.74 -0.95
CA GLY A 72 -8.97 10.79 -0.01
C GLY A 72 -8.54 12.07 -0.71
N LEU A 73 -7.71 11.96 -1.75
CA LEU A 73 -7.30 13.14 -2.54
C LEU A 73 -8.47 13.82 -3.25
N LEU A 74 -9.38 13.06 -3.86
CA LEU A 74 -10.57 13.60 -4.51
C LEU A 74 -11.47 14.33 -3.50
N LEU A 75 -11.68 13.74 -2.32
CA LEU A 75 -12.47 14.37 -1.27
C LEU A 75 -11.80 15.64 -0.74
N TRP A 76 -10.47 15.61 -0.57
CA TRP A 76 -9.68 16.78 -0.18
C TRP A 76 -9.76 17.90 -1.22
N THR A 77 -9.80 17.62 -2.53
CA THR A 77 -9.94 18.69 -3.53
C THR A 77 -11.25 19.46 -3.44
N ARG A 78 -12.24 18.92 -2.70
CA ARG A 78 -13.50 19.61 -2.41
C ARG A 78 -13.45 20.49 -1.15
N THR A 79 -12.39 20.41 -0.33
CA THR A 79 -12.24 21.22 0.88
C THR A 79 -11.37 22.46 0.66
N ARG A 80 -11.55 23.51 1.48
CA ARG A 80 -10.86 24.80 1.33
C ARG A 80 -9.41 24.80 1.80
N THR A 81 -8.95 23.76 2.49
CA THR A 81 -7.58 23.64 3.01
C THR A 81 -6.62 23.26 1.88
N ARG A 82 -5.61 24.11 1.61
CA ARG A 82 -4.72 23.96 0.43
C ARG A 82 -3.27 23.60 0.72
N SER A 83 -2.90 23.32 1.96
CA SER A 83 -1.48 23.07 2.31
C SER A 83 -1.00 21.70 1.85
N VAL A 84 0.28 21.62 1.43
CA VAL A 84 0.96 20.35 1.09
C VAL A 84 0.85 19.32 2.22
N ALA A 85 0.99 19.79 3.47
CA ALA A 85 0.89 18.94 4.66
C ALA A 85 -0.51 18.33 4.80
N SER A 86 -1.57 19.12 4.60
CA SER A 86 -2.95 18.61 4.67
C SER A 86 -3.23 17.58 3.58
N ARG A 87 -2.76 17.83 2.36
CA ARG A 87 -2.92 16.91 1.23
C ARG A 87 -2.20 15.59 1.48
N ALA A 88 -0.96 15.65 1.96
CA ALA A 88 -0.18 14.47 2.31
C ALA A 88 -0.82 13.69 3.46
N ALA A 89 -1.28 14.39 4.51
CA ALA A 89 -1.95 13.76 5.64
C ALA A 89 -3.22 13.00 5.21
N VAL A 90 -4.12 13.64 4.45
CA VAL A 90 -5.36 12.99 3.98
C VAL A 90 -5.03 11.79 3.09
N ALA A 91 -4.14 11.96 2.11
CA ALA A 91 -3.76 10.88 1.21
C ALA A 91 -3.15 9.68 1.96
N THR A 92 -2.32 9.95 2.96
CA THR A 92 -1.64 8.94 3.78
C THR A 92 -2.64 8.21 4.68
N VAL A 93 -3.48 8.95 5.40
CA VAL A 93 -4.48 8.37 6.32
C VAL A 93 -5.51 7.55 5.55
N SER A 94 -5.98 8.03 4.40
CA SER A 94 -6.94 7.29 3.59
C SER A 94 -6.34 6.02 2.98
N ALA A 95 -5.08 6.07 2.50
CA ALA A 95 -4.39 4.89 1.99
C ALA A 95 -4.12 3.86 3.10
N ALA A 96 -3.57 4.30 4.23
CA ALA A 96 -3.26 3.44 5.37
C ALA A 96 -4.54 2.84 5.99
N GLY A 97 -5.60 3.64 6.12
CA GLY A 97 -6.89 3.18 6.62
C GLY A 97 -7.55 2.14 5.71
N ALA A 98 -7.48 2.33 4.39
CA ALA A 98 -8.00 1.35 3.44
C ALA A 98 -7.22 0.02 3.47
N ALA A 99 -5.89 0.08 3.61
CA ALA A 99 -5.05 -1.11 3.79
C ALA A 99 -5.38 -1.87 5.08
N LEU A 100 -5.54 -1.14 6.20
CA LEU A 100 -5.94 -1.71 7.49
C LEU A 100 -7.30 -2.39 7.39
N ALA A 101 -8.30 -1.68 6.88
CA ALA A 101 -9.67 -2.18 6.75
C ALA A 101 -9.74 -3.44 5.88
N PHE A 102 -8.96 -3.48 4.79
CA PHE A 102 -8.87 -4.65 3.93
C PHE A 102 -8.37 -5.88 4.69
N TRP A 103 -7.25 -5.79 5.39
CA TRP A 103 -6.69 -6.94 6.11
C TRP A 103 -7.58 -7.41 7.25
N VAL A 104 -8.18 -6.48 8.01
CA VAL A 104 -9.15 -6.84 9.04
C VAL A 104 -10.34 -7.58 8.42
N ALA A 105 -10.89 -7.09 7.30
CA ALA A 105 -12.03 -7.71 6.64
C ALA A 105 -11.69 -9.09 6.06
N VAL A 106 -10.56 -9.24 5.37
CA VAL A 106 -10.11 -10.51 4.78
C VAL A 106 -9.90 -11.55 5.86
N VAL A 107 -9.15 -11.22 6.91
CA VAL A 107 -8.86 -12.18 7.99
C VAL A 107 -10.13 -12.52 8.76
N ALA A 108 -10.99 -11.54 9.05
CA ALA A 108 -12.28 -11.81 9.68
C ALA A 108 -13.15 -12.74 8.84
N ALA A 109 -13.24 -12.51 7.52
CA ALA A 109 -13.99 -13.36 6.60
C ALA A 109 -13.43 -14.79 6.52
N MET A 110 -12.12 -14.94 6.45
CA MET A 110 -11.47 -16.27 6.36
C MET A 110 -11.56 -17.08 7.66
N THR A 111 -11.66 -16.41 8.80
CA THR A 111 -11.62 -17.07 10.12
C THR A 111 -12.96 -17.08 10.83
N GLY A 112 -14.04 -16.62 10.19
CA GLY A 112 -15.35 -16.46 10.86
C GLY A 112 -15.32 -15.47 12.03
N GLY A 113 -14.40 -14.50 12.01
CA GLY A 113 -14.26 -13.46 13.04
C GLY A 113 -13.24 -13.75 14.15
N TYR A 114 -12.74 -14.99 14.28
CA TYR A 114 -11.77 -15.33 15.34
C TYR A 114 -10.36 -14.77 15.11
N GLY A 115 -10.02 -14.46 13.85
CA GLY A 115 -8.71 -13.93 13.45
C GLY A 115 -8.59 -12.41 13.47
N VAL A 116 -9.55 -11.66 14.02
CA VAL A 116 -9.54 -10.18 13.96
C VAL A 116 -8.24 -9.59 14.54
N VAL A 117 -7.69 -10.17 15.62
CA VAL A 117 -6.41 -9.73 16.19
C VAL A 117 -5.26 -9.88 15.19
N LEU A 118 -5.20 -11.01 14.48
CA LEU A 118 -4.23 -11.23 13.43
C LEU A 118 -4.43 -10.24 12.26
N GLY A 119 -5.69 -9.98 11.89
CA GLY A 119 -6.05 -8.98 10.88
C GLY A 119 -5.61 -7.56 11.27
N LEU A 120 -5.72 -7.18 12.55
CA LEU A 120 -5.24 -5.90 13.06
C LEU A 120 -3.71 -5.80 13.03
N ILE A 121 -2.99 -6.88 13.35
CA ILE A 121 -1.52 -6.90 13.29
C ILE A 121 -1.06 -6.76 11.83
N LEU A 122 -1.58 -7.59 10.93
CA LEU A 122 -1.24 -7.55 9.51
C LEU A 122 -1.64 -6.23 8.86
N GLY A 123 -2.85 -5.76 9.17
CA GLY A 123 -3.36 -4.49 8.68
C GLY A 123 -2.57 -3.30 9.24
N GLY A 124 -2.18 -3.33 10.51
CA GLY A 124 -1.36 -2.29 11.15
C GLY A 124 0.03 -2.20 10.55
N LEU A 125 0.70 -3.34 10.34
CA LEU A 125 2.00 -3.40 9.65
C LEU A 125 1.89 -2.87 8.22
N THR A 126 0.87 -3.30 7.48
CA THR A 126 0.65 -2.84 6.09
C THR A 126 0.34 -1.35 6.05
N ALA A 127 -0.46 -0.84 6.99
CA ALA A 127 -0.78 0.57 7.12
C ALA A 127 0.47 1.41 7.45
N ALA A 128 1.35 0.91 8.32
CA ALA A 128 2.61 1.57 8.65
C ALA A 128 3.55 1.67 7.43
N VAL A 129 3.75 0.57 6.70
CA VAL A 129 4.54 0.55 5.45
C VAL A 129 3.91 1.46 4.39
N THR A 130 2.59 1.43 4.26
CA THR A 130 1.84 2.33 3.37
C THR A 130 2.11 3.79 3.74
N ALA A 131 2.07 4.13 5.03
CA ALA A 131 2.26 5.50 5.49
C ALA A 131 3.68 6.03 5.22
N THR A 132 4.70 5.21 5.45
CA THR A 132 6.11 5.58 5.22
C THR A 132 6.43 5.81 3.74
N ILE A 133 5.69 5.16 2.83
CA ILE A 133 5.82 5.37 1.39
C ILE A 133 4.98 6.58 0.93
N VAL A 134 3.68 6.59 1.26
CA VAL A 134 2.71 7.54 0.71
C VAL A 134 2.98 8.97 1.19
N GLY A 135 3.28 9.17 2.48
CA GLY A 135 3.50 10.50 3.02
C GLY A 135 4.61 11.28 2.29
N PRO A 136 5.85 10.77 2.30
CA PRO A 136 6.97 11.42 1.62
C PRO A 136 6.77 11.55 0.11
N ALA A 137 6.24 10.52 -0.55
CA ALA A 137 6.00 10.54 -2.00
C ALA A 137 4.94 11.59 -2.38
N THR A 138 3.88 11.72 -1.59
CA THR A 138 2.82 12.72 -1.79
C THR A 138 3.34 14.13 -1.53
N ILE A 139 4.18 14.34 -0.52
CA ILE A 139 4.83 15.64 -0.28
C ILE A 139 5.69 16.04 -1.47
N ARG A 140 6.52 15.11 -1.99
CA ARG A 140 7.37 15.36 -3.17
C ARG A 140 6.53 15.67 -4.40
N ALA A 141 5.47 14.90 -4.65
CA ALA A 141 4.54 15.11 -5.75
C ALA A 141 3.81 16.47 -5.66
N ALA A 142 3.28 16.81 -4.48
CA ALA A 142 2.60 18.07 -4.24
C ALA A 142 3.54 19.27 -4.44
N ARG A 143 4.76 19.22 -3.89
CA ARG A 143 5.77 20.28 -4.10
C ARG A 143 6.15 20.47 -5.57
N ARG A 144 6.15 19.40 -6.38
CA ARG A 144 6.39 19.48 -7.83
C ARG A 144 5.19 20.12 -8.54
N ALA A 145 3.98 19.72 -8.18
CA ALA A 145 2.75 20.31 -8.73
C ALA A 145 2.66 21.81 -8.44
N ASP A 146 3.00 22.24 -7.22
CA ASP A 146 2.93 23.66 -6.82
C ASP A 146 4.04 24.52 -7.45
N ARG A 147 5.16 23.91 -7.90
CA ARG A 147 6.27 24.60 -8.59
C ARG A 147 6.15 24.61 -10.10
N ALA A 148 5.32 23.74 -10.67
CA ALA A 148 5.04 23.77 -12.10
C ALA A 148 4.32 25.08 -12.39
N PRO A 149 4.88 25.97 -13.25
CA PRO A 149 4.18 27.19 -13.64
C PRO A 149 2.81 26.81 -14.20
N ALA A 150 1.78 27.59 -13.87
CA ALA A 150 0.49 27.49 -14.54
C ALA A 150 0.74 27.80 -16.03
N ALA A 151 0.86 26.74 -16.83
CA ALA A 151 0.97 26.82 -18.28
C ALA A 151 -0.37 27.26 -18.88
#